data_AF-A0A7V9NVT2-F1
#
_entry.id   AF-A0A7V9NVT2-F1
#
_cell.length_a   1.000
_cell.length_b   1.000
_cell.length_c   1.000
_cell.angle_alpha   90.00
_cell.angle_beta   90.00
_cell.angle_gamma   90.00
#
_symmetry.space_group_name_H-M   'P 1'
#
loop_
_entity.id
_entity.type
_entity.pdbx_description
1 polymer ?
#
loop_
_entity_poly.entity_id
_entity_poly.type
_entity_poly.pdbx_seq_one_letter_code
_entity_poly.pdbx_strand_id
1 'polypeptide(L)'
;MKKLILFSSAIIAFIFNSCTTQTYVSNAANVPLLKEKGEVHINITQNDLQGAFALGKNFAVIANGFYMNYRTGDTYKHSGLLGEAGIGYFTPLNTNFIFEGYVGGGAGRVSKQQTFNDNNNNSYTANFNANAIKMFIQPDIGYKTRFFDAIISSRISTVKYTSFSQQNYSEQDLKNDYLDNNQLTGPVFMFAEPAITLRGGYKFLKIQLQYGQTINMTPHNIKQANNFSSLGIVINIAKWYNNNNDQKIEEKKSID
;
A
#
# COMPACT_ATOMS: atom_id res chain seq x y z
N MET A 1 12.88 -21.51 -24.27
CA MET A 1 13.71 -21.37 -23.05
C MET A 1 14.32 -19.97 -22.88
N LYS A 2 15.01 -19.39 -23.88
CA LYS A 2 15.58 -18.02 -23.77
C LYS A 2 14.56 -16.90 -23.44
N LYS A 3 13.33 -16.97 -23.99
CA LYS A 3 12.24 -16.02 -23.67
C LYS A 3 11.73 -16.12 -22.23
N LEU A 4 11.82 -17.29 -21.60
CA LEU A 4 11.38 -17.52 -20.21
C LEU A 4 12.41 -16.97 -19.20
N ILE A 5 13.70 -17.05 -19.54
CA ILE A 5 14.80 -16.48 -18.74
C ILE A 5 14.79 -14.94 -18.82
N LEU A 6 14.48 -14.36 -19.98
CA LEU A 6 14.28 -12.92 -20.16
C LEU A 6 13.08 -12.38 -19.36
N PHE A 7 11.97 -13.13 -19.29
CA PHE A 7 10.82 -12.77 -18.46
C PHE A 7 11.13 -12.84 -16.96
N SER A 8 11.88 -13.85 -16.53
CA SER A 8 12.32 -13.99 -15.12
C SER A 8 13.28 -12.86 -14.71
N SER A 9 14.19 -12.47 -15.60
CA SER A 9 15.11 -11.33 -15.40
C SER A 9 14.37 -9.99 -15.30
N ALA A 10 13.31 -9.78 -16.07
CA ALA A 10 12.50 -8.55 -16.00
C ALA A 10 11.70 -8.46 -14.69
N ILE A 11 11.20 -9.58 -14.16
CA ILE A 11 10.46 -9.63 -12.88
C ILE A 11 11.37 -9.32 -11.69
N ILE A 12 12.63 -9.77 -11.73
CA ILE A 12 13.61 -9.53 -10.65
C ILE A 12 14.13 -8.07 -10.67
N ALA A 13 14.19 -7.43 -11.84
CA ALA A 13 14.64 -6.04 -11.96
C ALA A 13 13.65 -5.00 -11.36
N PHE A 14 12.38 -5.36 -11.17
CA PHE A 14 11.35 -4.46 -10.62
C PHE A 14 11.42 -4.28 -9.09
N ILE A 15 12.35 -4.94 -8.39
CA ILE A 15 12.39 -4.96 -6.92
C ILE A 15 13.45 -3.99 -6.34
N PHE A 16 14.26 -3.34 -7.18
CA PHE A 16 15.31 -2.42 -6.71
C PHE A 16 14.79 -0.98 -6.58
N ASN A 17 14.06 -0.68 -5.50
CA ASN A 17 13.85 0.70 -5.08
C ASN A 17 15.11 1.17 -4.32
N SER A 18 15.84 2.15 -4.87
CA SER A 18 16.95 2.78 -4.14
C SER A 18 16.38 3.59 -2.97
N CYS A 19 16.88 3.31 -1.77
CA CYS A 19 16.42 3.94 -0.54
C CYS A 19 17.06 5.31 -0.38
N THR A 20 16.26 6.36 -0.57
CA THR A 20 16.59 7.72 -0.16
C THR A 20 15.75 8.09 1.06
N THR A 21 16.10 9.17 1.76
CA THR A 21 15.28 9.77 2.82
C THR A 21 13.84 9.96 2.34
N GLN A 22 12.88 9.23 2.90
CA GLN A 22 11.45 9.36 2.58
C GLN A 22 10.67 9.72 3.84
N THR A 23 9.87 10.78 3.75
CA THR A 23 8.97 11.25 4.81
C THR A 23 7.58 10.65 4.64
N TYR A 24 7.21 10.32 3.40
CA TYR A 24 5.98 9.61 3.05
C TYR A 24 6.27 8.35 2.22
N VAL A 25 5.64 7.24 2.61
CA VAL A 25 5.63 5.99 1.86
C VAL A 25 4.20 5.47 1.83
N SER A 26 3.75 5.08 0.64
CA SER A 26 2.43 4.53 0.42
C SER A 26 2.35 3.10 0.94
N ASN A 27 1.31 2.80 1.72
CA ASN A 27 1.01 1.44 2.15
C ASN A 27 0.23 0.69 1.05
N ALA A 28 0.30 -0.65 1.04
CA ALA A 28 -0.37 -1.44 0.03
C ALA A 28 -1.90 -1.16 0.02
N ALA A 29 -2.52 -1.09 -1.16
CA ALA A 29 -3.96 -0.88 -1.28
C ALA A 29 -4.72 -2.14 -0.84
N ASN A 30 -5.67 -1.98 0.08
CA ASN A 30 -6.53 -3.06 0.56
C ASN A 30 -7.74 -3.22 -0.39
N VAL A 31 -7.64 -4.19 -1.29
CA VAL A 31 -8.60 -4.43 -2.39
C VAL A 31 -9.25 -5.81 -2.27
N PRO A 32 -10.16 -6.04 -1.31
CA PRO A 32 -10.64 -7.38 -0.96
C PRO A 32 -11.50 -8.05 -2.05
N LEU A 33 -12.12 -7.26 -2.94
CA LEU A 33 -13.07 -7.68 -3.96
C LEU A 33 -14.19 -8.56 -3.38
N LEU A 34 -14.86 -8.10 -2.32
CA LEU A 34 -15.89 -8.90 -1.65
C LEU A 34 -17.07 -9.18 -2.59
N LYS A 35 -17.67 -10.37 -2.52
CA LYS A 35 -18.78 -10.81 -3.37
C LYS A 35 -20.08 -10.98 -2.61
N GLU A 36 -20.02 -11.34 -1.33
CA GLU A 36 -21.20 -11.73 -0.57
C GLU A 36 -21.11 -11.36 0.91
N LYS A 37 -22.27 -11.32 1.56
CA LYS A 37 -22.39 -11.07 3.00
C LYS A 37 -21.64 -12.15 3.80
N GLY A 38 -20.84 -11.69 4.76
CA GLY A 38 -20.08 -12.54 5.66
C GLY A 38 -18.75 -13.03 5.08
N GLU A 39 -18.36 -12.58 3.89
CA GLU A 39 -17.03 -12.83 3.35
C GLU A 39 -15.97 -12.11 4.20
N VAL A 40 -14.91 -12.84 4.57
CA VAL A 40 -13.76 -12.33 5.32
C VAL A 40 -12.55 -12.41 4.41
N HIS A 41 -11.86 -11.29 4.24
CA HIS A 41 -10.62 -11.22 3.49
C HIS A 41 -9.50 -10.74 4.40
N ILE A 42 -8.37 -11.43 4.38
CA ILE A 42 -7.16 -11.10 5.13
C ILE A 42 -6.00 -11.12 4.15
N ASN A 43 -5.15 -10.12 4.19
CA ASN A 43 -3.93 -10.04 3.38
C ASN A 43 -2.74 -9.67 4.28
N ILE A 44 -1.67 -10.45 4.17
CA ILE A 44 -0.44 -10.28 4.93
C ILE A 44 0.69 -10.09 3.93
N THR A 45 1.40 -8.97 4.00
CA THR A 45 2.52 -8.61 3.11
C THR A 45 3.79 -8.40 3.95
N GLN A 46 4.88 -7.94 3.33
CA GLN A 46 6.11 -7.62 4.06
C GLN A 46 5.90 -6.57 5.15
N ASN A 47 5.11 -5.54 4.84
CA ASN A 47 4.94 -4.35 5.69
C ASN A 47 3.48 -4.11 6.09
N ASP A 48 2.52 -4.84 5.52
CA ASP A 48 1.09 -4.62 5.75
C ASP A 48 0.38 -5.85 6.31
N LEU A 49 -0.51 -5.60 7.26
CA LEU A 49 -1.59 -6.50 7.67
C LEU A 49 -2.92 -5.83 7.34
N GLN A 50 -3.70 -6.46 6.47
CA GLN A 50 -4.95 -5.91 5.96
C GLN A 50 -6.08 -6.90 6.21
N GLY A 51 -7.25 -6.37 6.56
CA GLY A 51 -8.46 -7.15 6.74
C GLY A 51 -9.67 -6.44 6.14
N ALA A 52 -10.65 -7.22 5.71
CA ALA A 52 -11.95 -6.74 5.28
C ALA A 52 -13.05 -7.73 5.69
N PHE A 53 -14.23 -7.18 5.96
CA PHE A 53 -15.41 -7.98 6.30
C PHE A 53 -16.67 -7.41 5.65
N ALA A 54 -17.41 -8.26 4.94
CA ALA A 54 -18.70 -7.91 4.35
C ALA A 54 -19.82 -7.96 5.40
N LEU A 55 -20.19 -6.80 5.95
CA LEU A 55 -21.29 -6.65 6.90
C LEU A 55 -22.65 -7.00 6.29
N GLY A 56 -22.83 -6.68 5.00
CA GLY A 56 -24.09 -6.83 4.29
C GLY A 56 -23.89 -7.35 2.87
N LYS A 57 -24.92 -7.18 2.03
CA LYS A 57 -24.86 -7.57 0.62
C LYS A 57 -23.88 -6.73 -0.19
N ASN A 58 -23.72 -5.46 0.20
CA ASN A 58 -22.92 -4.47 -0.54
C ASN A 58 -22.10 -3.56 0.36
N PHE A 59 -22.10 -3.78 1.68
CA PHE A 59 -21.37 -2.94 2.62
C PHE A 59 -20.29 -3.74 3.31
N ALA A 60 -19.12 -3.13 3.44
CA ALA A 60 -17.97 -3.73 4.06
C ALA A 60 -17.21 -2.74 4.92
N VAL A 61 -16.41 -3.28 5.83
CA VAL A 61 -15.42 -2.56 6.60
C VAL A 61 -14.04 -3.07 6.26
N ILE A 62 -13.05 -2.19 6.33
CA ILE A 62 -11.63 -2.52 6.13
C ILE A 62 -10.80 -2.00 7.30
N ALA A 63 -9.71 -2.68 7.58
CA ALA A 63 -8.70 -2.26 8.53
C ALA A 63 -7.30 -2.58 7.98
N ASN A 64 -6.36 -1.65 8.15
CA ASN A 64 -4.99 -1.78 7.69
C ASN A 64 -4.03 -1.44 8.84
N GLY A 65 -3.00 -2.26 9.01
CA GLY A 65 -1.82 -1.94 9.81
C GLY A 65 -0.60 -1.98 8.91
N PHE A 66 0.15 -0.88 8.85
CA PHE A 66 1.40 -0.79 8.12
C PHE A 66 2.55 -0.58 9.10
N TYR A 67 3.61 -1.36 8.96
CA TYR A 67 4.82 -1.25 9.73
C TYR A 67 6.03 -1.43 8.82
N MET A 68 6.95 -0.47 8.89
CA MET A 68 8.21 -0.53 8.17
C MET A 68 9.34 -0.25 9.14
N ASN A 69 10.40 -1.05 9.05
CA ASN A 69 11.65 -0.81 9.77
C ASN A 69 12.81 -1.15 8.84
N TYR A 70 13.59 -0.14 8.49
CA TYR A 70 14.69 -0.24 7.57
C TYR A 70 15.96 0.31 8.20
N ARG A 71 17.08 -0.40 8.02
CA ARG A 71 18.39 -0.02 8.53
C ARG A 71 19.47 -0.31 7.50
N THR A 72 20.32 0.68 7.23
CA THR A 72 21.51 0.54 6.37
C THR A 72 22.74 0.83 7.19
N GLY A 73 23.46 -0.23 7.59
CA GLY A 73 24.60 -0.11 8.50
C GLY A 73 24.25 0.65 9.78
N ASP A 74 25.20 1.44 10.27
CA ASP A 74 25.03 2.31 11.44
C ASP A 74 24.67 3.76 11.07
N THR A 75 24.54 4.05 9.78
CA THR A 75 24.39 5.43 9.26
C THR A 75 22.95 5.83 8.97
N TYR A 76 22.04 4.86 8.77
CA TYR A 76 20.65 5.17 8.44
C TYR A 76 19.68 4.19 9.08
N LYS A 77 18.67 4.73 9.76
CA LYS A 77 17.52 3.99 10.29
C LYS A 77 16.25 4.75 9.98
N HIS A 78 15.24 4.05 9.48
CA HIS A 78 13.93 4.59 9.17
C HIS A 78 12.85 3.63 9.65
N SER A 79 11.88 4.15 10.38
CA SER A 79 10.75 3.36 10.87
C SER A 79 9.44 4.12 10.70
N GLY A 80 8.40 3.38 10.37
CA GLY A 80 7.05 3.91 10.18
C GLY A 80 6.02 2.94 10.76
N LEU A 81 4.97 3.49 11.34
CA LEU A 81 3.79 2.75 11.80
C LEU A 81 2.55 3.53 11.41
N LEU A 82 1.55 2.87 10.85
CA LEU A 82 0.27 3.47 10.47
C LEU A 82 -0.85 2.47 10.74
N GLY A 83 -1.92 2.92 11.38
CA GLY A 83 -3.16 2.17 11.52
C GLY A 83 -4.30 2.92 10.85
N GLU A 84 -5.09 2.22 10.04
CA GLU A 84 -6.21 2.78 9.29
C GLU A 84 -7.45 1.90 9.40
N ALA A 85 -8.62 2.51 9.36
CA ALA A 85 -9.89 1.83 9.23
C ALA A 85 -10.77 2.58 8.22
N GLY A 86 -11.69 1.86 7.61
CA GLY A 86 -12.59 2.42 6.62
C GLY A 86 -13.87 1.61 6.46
N ILE A 87 -14.82 2.22 5.78
CA ILE A 87 -16.07 1.61 5.36
C ILE A 87 -16.17 1.73 3.85
N GLY A 88 -16.92 0.84 3.22
CA GLY A 88 -17.08 0.89 1.78
C GLY A 88 -18.29 0.16 1.25
N TYR A 89 -18.46 0.34 -0.04
CA TYR A 89 -19.50 -0.28 -0.84
C TYR A 89 -18.85 -1.21 -1.87
N PHE A 90 -19.41 -2.40 -2.06
CA PHE A 90 -19.00 -3.33 -3.11
C PHE A 90 -20.21 -3.84 -3.88
N THR A 91 -20.04 -4.10 -5.18
CA THR A 91 -21.07 -4.67 -6.02
C THR A 91 -20.47 -5.58 -7.08
N PRO A 92 -20.89 -6.86 -7.14
CA PRO A 92 -20.63 -7.70 -8.30
C PRO A 92 -21.32 -7.08 -9.52
N LEU A 93 -20.54 -6.70 -10.53
CA LEU A 93 -21.05 -6.21 -11.83
C LEU A 93 -21.53 -7.38 -12.70
N ASN A 94 -20.86 -8.53 -12.57
CA ASN A 94 -21.26 -9.81 -13.14
C ASN A 94 -20.65 -10.95 -12.30
N THR A 95 -20.59 -12.16 -12.84
CA THR A 95 -20.04 -13.35 -12.14
C THR A 95 -18.61 -13.14 -11.64
N ASN A 96 -17.78 -12.40 -12.38
CA ASN A 96 -16.35 -12.29 -12.11
C ASN A 96 -15.88 -10.85 -11.88
N PHE A 97 -16.58 -9.83 -12.37
CA PHE A 97 -16.22 -8.44 -12.17
C PHE A 97 -16.90 -7.86 -10.95
N ILE A 98 -16.12 -7.16 -10.14
CA ILE A 98 -16.55 -6.52 -8.89
C ILE A 98 -16.03 -5.10 -8.91
N PHE A 99 -16.91 -4.17 -8.61
CA PHE A 99 -16.56 -2.80 -8.28
C PHE A 99 -16.65 -2.63 -6.76
N GLU A 100 -15.66 -1.97 -6.16
CA GLU A 100 -15.70 -1.58 -4.76
C GLU A 100 -15.14 -0.18 -4.56
N GLY A 101 -15.58 0.48 -3.49
CA GLY A 101 -15.15 1.82 -3.15
C GLY A 101 -15.12 1.98 -1.64
N TYR A 102 -13.97 2.39 -1.11
CA TYR A 102 -13.77 2.60 0.31
C TYR A 102 -13.44 4.05 0.63
N VAL A 103 -13.87 4.50 1.80
CA VAL A 103 -13.45 5.76 2.41
C VAL A 103 -13.03 5.46 3.85
N GLY A 104 -11.99 6.14 4.32
CA GLY A 104 -11.50 5.89 5.66
C GLY A 104 -10.40 6.85 6.08
N GLY A 105 -9.77 6.52 7.21
CA GLY A 105 -8.68 7.28 7.75
C GLY A 105 -7.96 6.56 8.86
N GLY A 106 -6.91 7.19 9.35
CA GLY A 106 -5.98 6.57 10.27
C GLY A 106 -4.98 7.57 10.84
N ALA A 107 -4.14 7.06 11.72
CA ALA A 107 -3.05 7.80 12.32
C ALA A 107 -1.78 6.97 12.29
N GLY A 108 -0.65 7.67 12.15
CA GLY A 108 0.64 7.04 12.07
C GLY A 108 1.76 7.92 12.60
N ARG A 109 2.93 7.32 12.67
CA ARG A 109 4.17 7.98 13.06
C ARG A 109 5.31 7.53 12.16
N VAL A 110 6.23 8.43 11.91
CA VAL A 110 7.47 8.18 11.21
C VAL A 110 8.62 8.65 12.08
N SER A 111 9.68 7.85 12.14
CA SER A 111 10.91 8.15 12.85
C SER A 111 12.09 7.83 11.96
N LYS A 112 13.06 8.72 11.93
CA LYS A 112 14.26 8.61 11.10
C LYS A 112 15.47 9.03 11.92
N GLN A 113 16.56 8.31 11.71
CA GLN A 113 17.88 8.63 12.21
C GLN A 113 18.85 8.53 11.04
N GLN A 114 19.63 9.59 10.81
CA GLN A 114 20.63 9.64 9.75
C GLN A 114 21.92 10.26 10.25
N THR A 115 23.03 9.65 9.89
CA THR A 115 24.37 10.18 10.13
C THR A 115 24.81 11.02 8.93
N PHE A 116 25.18 12.26 9.19
CA PHE A 116 25.71 13.21 8.22
C PHE A 116 27.20 13.44 8.51
N ASN A 117 27.95 13.82 7.48
CA ASN A 117 29.32 14.28 7.65
C ASN A 117 29.34 15.78 7.37
N ASP A 118 29.87 16.56 8.31
CA ASP A 118 30.12 17.98 8.09
C ASP A 118 31.34 18.18 7.15
N ASN A 119 31.53 19.42 6.67
CA ASN A 119 32.65 19.85 5.82
C ASN A 119 34.03 19.51 6.41
N ASN A 120 34.12 19.31 7.73
CA ASN A 120 35.33 18.90 8.45
C ASN A 120 35.47 17.37 8.61
N ASN A 121 34.70 16.55 7.90
CA ASN A 121 34.61 15.08 8.03
C ASN A 121 34.21 14.58 9.44
N ASN A 122 33.61 15.44 10.26
CA ASN A 122 33.03 15.03 11.54
C ASN A 122 31.64 14.44 11.28
N SER A 123 31.41 13.22 11.75
CA SER A 123 30.10 12.58 11.67
C SER A 123 29.20 13.01 12.82
N TYR A 124 27.97 13.41 12.52
CA TYR A 124 26.93 13.67 13.51
C TYR A 124 25.64 12.95 13.13
N THR A 125 24.89 12.50 14.14
CA THR A 125 23.63 11.79 13.96
C THR A 125 22.47 12.72 14.24
N ALA A 126 21.62 12.90 13.23
CA ALA A 126 20.40 13.67 13.31
C ALA A 126 19.17 12.75 13.39
N ASN A 127 18.21 13.15 14.21
CA ASN A 127 16.97 12.41 14.44
C ASN A 127 15.76 13.24 14.05
N PHE A 128 14.73 12.57 13.54
CA PHE A 128 13.47 13.15 13.13
C PHE A 128 12.33 12.25 13.61
N ASN A 129 11.29 12.85 14.16
CA ASN A 129 10.04 12.16 14.46
C ASN A 129 8.86 13.04 14.06
N ALA A 130 7.88 12.44 13.40
CA ALA A 130 6.63 13.12 13.10
C ALA A 130 5.42 12.18 13.29
N ASN A 131 4.32 12.76 13.75
CA ASN A 131 3.02 12.10 13.79
C ASN A 131 2.16 12.63 12.66
N ALA A 132 1.32 11.79 12.09
CA ALA A 132 0.47 12.14 10.98
C ALA A 132 -0.93 11.54 11.11
N ILE A 133 -1.91 12.26 10.58
CA ILE A 133 -3.27 11.77 10.33
C ILE A 133 -3.42 11.61 8.82
N LYS A 134 -4.03 10.51 8.40
CA LYS A 134 -4.29 10.19 6.99
C LYS A 134 -5.78 9.95 6.79
N MET A 135 -6.34 10.46 5.70
CA MET A 135 -7.67 10.11 5.19
C MET A 135 -7.54 9.62 3.77
N PHE A 136 -8.48 8.82 3.30
CA PHE A 136 -8.44 8.30 1.93
C PHE A 136 -9.81 8.01 1.36
N ILE A 137 -9.87 8.04 0.03
CA ILE A 137 -10.92 7.40 -0.78
C ILE A 137 -10.24 6.47 -1.80
N GLN A 138 -10.83 5.30 -2.04
CA GLN A 138 -10.22 4.24 -2.83
C GLN A 138 -11.29 3.53 -3.68
N PRO A 139 -11.52 3.97 -4.92
CA PRO A 139 -12.24 3.18 -5.92
C PRO A 139 -11.37 2.07 -6.52
N ASP A 140 -11.95 0.89 -6.64
CA ASP A 140 -11.32 -0.30 -7.18
C ASP A 140 -12.26 -1.05 -8.12
N ILE A 141 -11.68 -1.67 -9.15
CA ILE A 141 -12.38 -2.61 -10.02
C ILE A 141 -11.49 -3.82 -10.25
N GLY A 142 -12.07 -5.01 -10.13
CA GLY A 142 -11.31 -6.23 -10.29
C GLY A 142 -12.08 -7.37 -10.92
N TYR A 143 -11.35 -8.20 -11.62
CA TYR A 143 -11.77 -9.53 -12.06
C TYR A 143 -11.35 -10.54 -10.98
N LYS A 144 -12.31 -11.32 -10.47
CA LYS A 144 -12.12 -12.30 -9.39
C LYS A 144 -12.60 -13.68 -9.83
N THR A 145 -11.74 -14.67 -9.68
CA THR A 145 -12.07 -16.08 -9.89
C THR A 145 -11.60 -16.92 -8.70
N ARG A 146 -11.78 -18.24 -8.78
CA ARG A 146 -11.26 -19.17 -7.77
C ARG A 146 -9.74 -19.23 -7.75
N PHE A 147 -9.09 -19.00 -8.89
CA PHE A 147 -7.65 -19.23 -9.05
C PHE A 147 -6.86 -17.95 -9.24
N PHE A 148 -7.49 -16.92 -9.79
CA PHE A 148 -6.82 -15.73 -10.26
C PHE A 148 -7.66 -14.47 -10.07
N ASP A 149 -7.02 -13.40 -9.60
CA ASP A 149 -7.60 -12.07 -9.54
C ASP A 149 -6.69 -11.05 -10.23
N ALA A 150 -7.30 -10.08 -10.90
CA ALA A 150 -6.63 -8.90 -11.44
C ALA A 150 -7.42 -7.66 -11.03
N ILE A 151 -6.76 -6.72 -10.37
CA ILE A 151 -7.38 -5.50 -9.82
C ILE A 151 -6.65 -4.27 -10.31
N ILE A 152 -7.41 -3.25 -10.67
CA ILE A 152 -6.95 -1.87 -10.81
C ILE A 152 -7.59 -1.06 -9.69
N SER A 153 -6.76 -0.34 -8.97
CA SER A 153 -7.14 0.47 -7.82
C SER A 153 -6.53 1.86 -7.92
N SER A 154 -7.22 2.88 -7.42
CA SER A 154 -6.66 4.21 -7.29
C SER A 154 -7.04 4.78 -5.94
N ARG A 155 -6.05 4.97 -5.07
CA ARG A 155 -6.27 5.57 -3.78
C ARG A 155 -5.90 7.04 -3.81
N ILE A 156 -6.82 7.91 -3.40
CA ILE A 156 -6.52 9.31 -3.13
C ILE A 156 -6.40 9.47 -1.63
N SER A 157 -5.21 9.87 -1.18
CA SER A 157 -4.86 9.98 0.23
C SER A 157 -4.55 11.43 0.59
N THR A 158 -5.05 11.91 1.73
CA THR A 158 -4.64 13.20 2.31
C THR A 158 -3.94 12.98 3.64
N VAL A 159 -2.77 13.58 3.82
CA VAL A 159 -1.92 13.40 5.00
C VAL A 159 -1.62 14.76 5.63
N LYS A 160 -1.83 14.85 6.94
CA LYS A 160 -1.47 16.01 7.75
C LYS A 160 -0.52 15.60 8.85
N TYR A 161 0.70 16.15 8.84
CA TYR A 161 1.63 15.99 9.96
C TYR A 161 1.20 16.91 11.10
N THR A 162 0.88 16.33 12.25
CA THR A 162 0.31 17.02 13.41
C THR A 162 1.36 17.46 14.42
N SER A 163 2.49 16.77 14.45
CA SER A 163 3.63 17.13 15.30
C SER A 163 4.92 16.76 14.62
N PHE A 164 5.95 17.56 14.82
CA PHE A 164 7.29 17.36 14.29
C PHE A 164 8.32 17.68 15.38
N SER A 165 9.34 16.83 15.49
CA SER A 165 10.50 17.06 16.35
C SER A 165 11.76 16.64 15.61
N GLN A 166 12.81 17.45 15.74
CA GLN A 166 14.12 17.17 15.17
C GLN A 166 15.20 17.36 16.24
N GLN A 167 16.29 16.60 16.12
CA GLN A 167 17.50 16.77 16.92
C GLN A 167 18.72 16.71 16.01
N ASN A 168 19.69 17.60 16.26
CA ASN A 168 20.98 17.66 15.57
C ASN A 168 20.89 17.81 14.04
N TYR A 169 19.78 18.31 13.51
CA TYR A 169 19.71 18.73 12.11
C TYR A 169 20.24 20.16 11.97
N SER A 170 21.08 20.40 10.95
CA SER A 170 21.41 21.78 10.56
C SER A 170 20.20 22.44 9.88
N GLU A 171 20.11 23.78 9.94
CA GLU A 171 19.02 24.52 9.27
C GLU A 171 19.01 24.27 7.75
N GLN A 172 20.20 24.16 7.15
CA GLN A 172 20.34 23.89 5.72
C GLN A 172 19.83 22.49 5.37
N ASP A 173 20.10 21.48 6.20
CA ASP A 173 19.64 20.11 5.97
C ASP A 173 18.13 19.96 6.16
N LEU A 174 17.54 20.66 7.13
CA LEU A 174 16.07 20.73 7.28
C LEU A 174 15.42 21.29 6.02
N LYS A 175 15.98 22.37 5.45
CA LYS A 175 15.46 22.99 4.24
C LYS A 175 15.63 22.09 3.01
N ASN A 176 16.78 21.43 2.88
CA ASN A 176 17.08 20.51 1.78
C ASN A 176 16.16 19.27 1.77
N ASP A 177 15.82 18.76 2.95
CA ASP A 177 14.93 17.60 3.11
C ASP A 177 13.44 17.97 3.20
N TYR A 178 13.08 19.27 3.10
CA TYR A 178 11.72 19.78 3.30
C TYR A 178 11.12 19.40 4.67
N LEU A 179 11.98 19.37 5.70
CA LEU A 179 11.63 18.99 7.06
C LEU A 179 11.48 20.20 7.99
N ASP A 180 11.54 21.44 7.51
CA ASP A 180 11.24 22.57 8.39
C ASP A 180 9.75 22.55 8.83
N ASN A 181 9.47 23.09 10.01
CA ASN A 181 8.13 23.06 10.61
C ASN A 181 7.06 23.64 9.70
N ASN A 182 7.37 24.73 8.98
CA ASN A 182 6.41 25.43 8.14
C ASN A 182 6.10 24.64 6.87
N GLN A 183 7.07 23.91 6.32
CA GLN A 183 6.93 23.10 5.12
C GLN A 183 6.27 21.74 5.40
N LEU A 184 6.54 21.12 6.56
CA LEU A 184 6.01 19.79 6.86
C LEU A 184 4.68 19.81 7.63
N THR A 185 4.57 20.60 8.69
CA THR A 185 3.37 20.61 9.54
C THR A 185 2.32 21.64 9.10
N GLY A 186 2.71 22.62 8.27
CA GLY A 186 1.81 23.66 7.76
C GLY A 186 0.80 23.15 6.71
N PRO A 187 1.24 22.45 5.64
CA PRO A 187 0.35 21.99 4.57
C PRO A 187 -0.49 20.76 4.95
N VAL A 188 -1.47 20.46 4.09
CA VAL A 188 -2.05 19.11 3.95
C VAL A 188 -1.52 18.57 2.64
N PHE A 189 -0.88 17.40 2.67
CA PHE A 189 -0.38 16.73 1.48
C PHE A 189 -1.47 15.84 0.90
N MET A 190 -1.58 15.78 -0.42
CA MET A 190 -2.53 14.96 -1.14
C MET A 190 -1.78 14.11 -2.16
N PHE A 191 -2.09 12.82 -2.20
CA PHE A 191 -1.43 11.86 -3.05
C PHE A 191 -2.45 11.09 -3.89
N ALA A 192 -2.16 10.91 -5.17
CA ALA A 192 -2.80 9.89 -6.00
C ALA A 192 -1.91 8.65 -6.03
N GLU A 193 -2.51 7.51 -5.72
CA GLU A 193 -1.82 6.23 -5.55
C GLU A 193 -2.47 5.16 -6.44
N PRO A 194 -2.29 5.24 -7.77
CA PRO A 194 -2.77 4.20 -8.68
C PRO A 194 -1.95 2.91 -8.51
N ALA A 195 -2.62 1.77 -8.53
CA ALA A 195 -1.98 0.47 -8.38
C ALA A 195 -2.67 -0.64 -9.18
N ILE A 196 -1.87 -1.64 -9.53
CA ILE A 196 -2.32 -2.90 -10.12
C ILE A 196 -2.00 -4.01 -9.15
N THR A 197 -2.96 -4.90 -8.93
CA THR A 197 -2.81 -6.08 -8.08
C THR A 197 -3.13 -7.33 -8.87
N LEU A 198 -2.25 -8.33 -8.78
CA LEU A 198 -2.46 -9.66 -9.31
C LEU A 198 -2.47 -10.65 -8.14
N ARG A 199 -3.40 -11.60 -8.17
CA ARG A 199 -3.44 -12.70 -7.21
C ARG A 199 -3.52 -14.02 -7.93
N GLY A 200 -2.71 -14.98 -7.52
CA GLY A 200 -2.72 -16.34 -8.07
C GLY A 200 -2.71 -17.37 -6.94
N GLY A 201 -3.51 -18.42 -7.06
CA GLY A 201 -3.55 -19.51 -6.08
C GLY A 201 -4.78 -20.37 -6.20
N TYR A 202 -5.30 -20.84 -5.07
CA TYR A 202 -6.42 -21.77 -5.03
C TYR A 202 -7.48 -21.36 -4.00
N LYS A 203 -8.69 -21.06 -4.49
CA LYS A 203 -9.89 -20.72 -3.73
C LYS A 203 -9.59 -19.68 -2.64
N PHE A 204 -9.48 -20.14 -1.40
CA PHE A 204 -9.33 -19.35 -0.19
C PHE A 204 -7.89 -18.91 0.09
N LEU A 205 -6.88 -19.43 -0.62
CA LEU A 205 -5.47 -19.09 -0.40
C LEU A 205 -4.82 -18.65 -1.72
N LYS A 206 -4.32 -17.42 -1.77
CA LYS A 206 -3.64 -16.85 -2.95
C LYS A 206 -2.37 -16.11 -2.55
N ILE A 207 -1.42 -16.04 -3.47
CA ILE A 207 -0.28 -15.13 -3.41
C ILE A 207 -0.68 -13.84 -4.13
N GLN A 208 -0.40 -12.69 -3.51
CA GLN A 208 -0.66 -11.37 -4.04
C GLN A 208 0.64 -10.68 -4.45
N LEU A 209 0.66 -10.13 -5.65
CA LEU A 209 1.66 -9.16 -6.10
C LEU A 209 0.94 -7.84 -6.38
N GLN A 210 1.43 -6.74 -5.82
CA GLN A 210 0.89 -5.40 -6.05
C GLN A 210 2.03 -4.45 -6.37
N TYR A 211 1.79 -3.59 -7.36
CA TYR A 211 2.68 -2.49 -7.73
C TYR A 211 1.85 -1.22 -7.89
N GLY A 212 2.34 -0.13 -7.34
CA GLY A 212 1.69 1.17 -7.46
C GLY A 212 2.66 2.33 -7.49
N GLN A 213 2.13 3.48 -7.87
CA GLN A 213 2.85 4.75 -7.90
C GLN A 213 2.32 5.68 -6.82
N THR A 214 3.11 6.70 -6.47
CA THR A 214 2.74 7.75 -5.53
C THR A 214 2.99 9.09 -6.20
N ILE A 215 1.92 9.82 -6.46
CA ILE A 215 1.95 11.09 -7.17
C ILE A 215 1.54 12.18 -6.19
N ASN A 216 2.44 13.12 -5.90
CA ASN A 216 2.10 14.30 -5.10
C ASN A 216 1.18 15.22 -5.93
N MET A 217 -0.01 15.50 -5.40
CA MET A 217 -0.99 16.38 -6.03
C MET A 217 -0.96 17.80 -5.44
N THR A 218 -0.04 18.07 -4.51
CA THR A 218 0.07 19.37 -3.85
C THR A 218 1.26 20.18 -4.37
N PRO A 219 1.20 21.52 -4.32
CA PRO A 219 2.31 22.37 -4.73
C PRO A 219 3.50 22.32 -3.75
N HIS A 220 3.32 21.75 -2.56
CA HIS A 220 4.35 21.65 -1.55
C HIS A 220 5.20 20.41 -1.78
N ASN A 221 6.51 20.58 -1.74
CA ASN A 221 7.45 19.48 -1.89
C ASN A 221 7.57 18.69 -0.58
N ILE A 222 7.58 17.37 -0.71
CA ILE A 222 7.86 16.43 0.36
C ILE A 222 8.70 15.29 -0.21
N LYS A 223 9.64 14.79 0.58
CA LYS A 223 10.38 13.58 0.21
C LYS A 223 9.44 12.38 0.32
N GLN A 224 9.12 11.75 -0.80
CA GLN A 224 8.22 10.59 -0.86
C GLN A 224 8.81 9.44 -1.67
N ALA A 225 8.34 8.22 -1.41
CA ALA A 225 8.55 7.09 -2.31
C ALA A 225 7.69 7.26 -3.57
N ASN A 226 8.29 7.30 -4.75
CA ASN A 226 7.54 7.44 -6.01
C ASN A 226 6.75 6.20 -6.40
N ASN A 227 7.17 5.02 -5.91
CA ASN A 227 6.52 3.74 -6.18
C ASN A 227 6.47 2.91 -4.91
N PHE A 228 5.56 1.95 -4.85
CA PHE A 228 5.52 0.91 -3.84
C PHE A 228 5.25 -0.44 -4.50
N SER A 229 5.81 -1.49 -3.90
CA SER A 229 5.63 -2.87 -4.31
C SER A 229 5.33 -3.71 -3.08
N SER A 230 4.43 -4.68 -3.21
CA SER A 230 4.04 -5.56 -2.12
C SER A 230 3.85 -6.99 -2.64
N LEU A 231 4.40 -7.95 -1.92
CA LEU A 231 4.19 -9.37 -2.14
C LEU A 231 3.58 -9.98 -0.86
N GLY A 232 2.46 -10.68 -0.97
CA GLY A 232 1.74 -11.14 0.20
C GLY A 232 0.99 -12.45 0.01
N ILE A 233 0.40 -12.90 1.09
CA ILE A 233 -0.51 -14.05 1.15
C ILE A 233 -1.90 -13.52 1.49
N VAL A 234 -2.87 -13.93 0.69
CA VAL A 234 -4.28 -13.60 0.84
C VAL A 234 -5.04 -14.84 1.28
N ILE A 235 -5.79 -14.68 2.36
CA ILE A 235 -6.75 -15.66 2.85
C ILE A 235 -8.15 -15.07 2.66
N ASN A 236 -9.00 -15.78 1.92
CA ASN A 236 -10.37 -15.37 1.68
C ASN A 236 -11.35 -16.48 2.09
N ILE A 237 -12.19 -16.20 3.08
CA ILE A 237 -13.19 -17.14 3.59
C ILE A 237 -14.55 -16.70 3.03
N ALA A 238 -15.09 -17.49 2.10
CA ALA A 238 -16.34 -17.20 1.43
C ALA A 238 -17.12 -18.49 1.12
N LYS A 239 -18.46 -18.42 1.11
CA LYS A 239 -19.37 -19.52 0.77
C LYS A 239 -19.42 -19.78 -0.73
N TRP A 240 -19.28 -18.75 -1.57
CA TRP A 240 -19.37 -18.89 -3.02
C TRP A 240 -18.32 -19.83 -3.63
N TYR A 241 -17.21 -20.11 -2.92
CA TYR A 241 -16.22 -21.12 -3.33
C TYR A 241 -16.79 -22.55 -3.45
N ASN A 242 -17.90 -22.83 -2.77
CA ASN A 242 -18.53 -24.16 -2.75
C ASN A 242 -19.65 -24.31 -3.80
N ASN A 243 -20.07 -23.23 -4.46
CA ASN A 243 -21.14 -23.30 -5.46
C ASN A 243 -20.57 -23.72 -6.82
N ASN A 244 -20.80 -24.97 -7.26
CA ASN A 244 -20.22 -25.56 -8.49
C ASN A 244 -20.59 -24.91 -9.84
N ASN A 245 -21.27 -23.76 -9.86
CA ASN A 245 -21.72 -23.14 -11.11
C ASN A 245 -20.60 -22.61 -12.00
N ASP A 246 -19.41 -22.29 -11.46
CA ASP A 246 -18.28 -21.82 -12.28
C ASP A 246 -17.61 -22.96 -13.08
N GLN A 247 -17.65 -24.21 -12.58
CA GLN A 247 -17.04 -25.37 -13.27
C GLN A 247 -17.73 -25.67 -14.62
N LYS A 248 -19.05 -25.49 -14.69
CA LYS A 248 -19.83 -25.75 -15.92
C LYS A 248 -19.51 -24.79 -17.07
N ILE A 249 -18.96 -23.60 -16.78
CA ILE A 249 -18.64 -22.59 -17.79
C ILE A 249 -17.20 -22.77 -18.31
N GLU A 250 -16.26 -23.16 -17.44
CA GLU A 250 -14.88 -23.46 -17.85
C GLU A 250 -14.78 -24.78 -18.64
N GLU A 251 -15.51 -25.84 -18.26
CA GLU A 251 -15.58 -27.08 -19.04
C GLU A 251 -16.16 -26.86 -20.44
N LYS A 252 -17.17 -25.99 -20.58
CA LYS A 252 -17.73 -25.65 -21.90
C LYS A 252 -16.75 -24.92 -22.80
N LYS A 253 -15.84 -24.11 -22.24
CA LYS A 253 -14.82 -23.39 -23.02
C LYS A 253 -13.59 -24.24 -23.38
N SER A 254 -13.41 -25.42 -22.76
CA SER A 254 -12.34 -26.35 -23.10
C SER A 254 -12.75 -27.44 -24.10
N ILE A 255 -14.02 -27.46 -24.52
CA ILE A 255 -14.59 -28.46 -25.44
C ILE A 255 -14.92 -27.84 -26.82
N ASP A 256 -14.83 -26.51 -26.95
CA ASP A 256 -14.95 -25.76 -28.21
C ASP A 256 -13.58 -25.22 -28.67
#